data_AF-A0A2V7M237-F1
#
_entry.id   AF-A0A2V7M237-F1
#
_cell.length_a   1.000
_cell.length_b   1.000
_cell.length_c   1.000
_cell.angle_alpha   90.00
_cell.angle_beta   90.00
_cell.angle_gamma   90.00
#
_symmetry.space_group_name_H-M   'P 1'
#
loop_
_entity.id
_entity.type
_entity.pdbx_description
1 polymer ?
#
loop_
_entity_poly.entity_id
_entity_poly.type
_entity_poly.pdbx_seq_one_letter_code
_entity_poly.pdbx_strand_id
1 'polypeptide(L)' 'MAPGGGRVDGVLAHGTFTAADLIGPLAGHPLSDLIAALSTGGAYANVHTNDGVAPTNTGPGDFPGGEIRGQIDVAGPTP' A
#
# COMPACT_ATOMS: atom_id res chain seq x y z
N MET A 1 -13.53 -20.24 3.95
CA MET A 1 -13.85 -18.81 3.79
C MET A 1 -12.84 -18.02 4.60
N ALA A 2 -12.20 -17.00 3.99
CA ALA A 2 -11.16 -16.08 4.52
C ALA A 2 -10.12 -15.82 3.41
N PRO A 3 -9.26 -14.79 3.47
CA PRO A 3 -9.32 -13.49 4.19
C PRO A 3 -10.07 -12.43 3.34
N GLY A 4 -10.76 -11.48 4.00
CA GLY A 4 -11.53 -10.41 3.35
C GLY A 4 -12.98 -10.76 2.92
N GLY A 5 -13.58 -11.81 3.50
CA GLY A 5 -14.86 -12.35 3.02
C GLY A 5 -16.10 -11.52 3.39
N GLY A 6 -16.61 -10.74 2.43
CA GLY A 6 -17.87 -10.00 2.50
C GLY A 6 -17.72 -8.59 1.89
N ARG A 7 -18.82 -7.93 1.50
CA ARG A 7 -18.73 -6.49 1.19
C ARG A 7 -18.37 -5.75 2.48
N VAL A 8 -17.31 -4.97 2.40
CA VAL A 8 -16.79 -4.16 3.49
C VAL A 8 -16.79 -2.71 3.03
N ASP A 9 -17.34 -1.82 3.86
CA ASP A 9 -17.34 -0.38 3.65
C ASP A 9 -16.53 0.27 4.77
N GLY A 10 -15.54 1.09 4.41
CA GLY A 10 -14.68 1.80 5.36
C GLY A 10 -13.19 1.44 5.26
N VAL A 11 -12.45 1.68 6.35
CA VAL A 11 -11.01 1.40 6.42
C VAL A 11 -10.77 -0.11 6.43
N LEU A 12 -10.14 -0.61 5.36
CA LEU A 12 -9.85 -2.05 5.21
C LEU A 12 -8.60 -2.48 5.98
N ALA A 13 -7.64 -1.59 6.15
CA ALA A 13 -6.41 -1.80 6.91
C ALA A 13 -5.84 -0.45 7.38
N HIS A 14 -5.16 -0.46 8.52
CA HIS A 14 -4.41 0.68 9.05
C HIS A 14 -3.09 0.17 9.62
N GLY A 15 -2.01 0.92 9.40
CA GLY A 15 -0.71 0.66 9.97
C GLY A 15 0.18 1.88 9.91
N THR A 16 1.35 1.76 10.52
CA THR A 16 2.41 2.77 10.51
C THR A 16 3.64 2.17 9.86
N PHE A 17 4.30 2.95 9.01
CA PHE A 17 5.61 2.64 8.48
C PHE A 17 6.52 3.86 8.62
N THR A 18 7.81 3.63 8.52
CA THR A 18 8.87 4.61 8.72
C THR A 18 9.83 4.60 7.53
N ALA A 19 10.81 5.50 7.54
CA ALA A 19 11.86 5.51 6.53
C ALA A 19 12.65 4.19 6.49
N ALA A 20 12.71 3.44 7.61
CA ALA A 20 13.40 2.15 7.68
C ALA A 20 12.69 1.05 6.87
N ASP A 21 11.41 1.24 6.55
CA ASP A 21 10.60 0.29 5.78
C ASP A 21 10.68 0.55 4.27
N LEU A 22 11.36 1.62 3.84
CA LEU A 22 11.55 1.92 2.42
C LEU A 22 12.57 0.95 1.80
N ILE A 23 12.20 0.40 0.65
CA ILE A 23 13.01 -0.54 -0.13
C ILE A 23 13.20 -0.03 -1.56
N GLY A 24 14.10 -0.68 -2.32
CA GLY A 24 14.35 -0.34 -3.72
C GLY A 24 15.00 1.04 -3.87
N PRO A 25 14.60 1.87 -4.86
CA PRO A 25 15.22 3.17 -5.13
C PRO A 25 15.14 4.19 -3.98
N LEU A 26 14.25 3.99 -3.01
CA LEU A 26 14.11 4.84 -1.82
C LEU A 26 14.73 4.22 -0.55
N ALA A 27 15.43 3.09 -0.66
CA ALA A 27 16.08 2.47 0.50
C ALA A 27 17.13 3.42 1.10
N GLY A 28 16.99 3.73 2.39
CA GLY A 28 17.87 4.66 3.11
C GLY A 28 17.57 6.15 2.89
N HIS A 29 16.57 6.50 2.09
CA HIS A 29 16.10 7.88 1.93
C HIS A 29 15.17 8.30 3.09
N PRO A 30 15.03 9.62 3.35
CA PRO A 30 14.01 10.11 4.27
C PRO A 30 12.60 9.92 3.71
N LEU A 31 11.61 9.82 4.61
CA LEU A 31 10.19 9.71 4.24
C LEU A 31 9.70 10.92 3.40
N SER A 32 10.36 12.07 3.53
CA SER A 32 10.06 13.29 2.76
C SER A 32 10.17 13.10 1.25
N ASP A 33 11.07 12.23 0.78
CA ASP A 33 11.28 12.01 -0.65
C ASP A 33 10.10 11.26 -1.26
N LEU A 34 9.55 10.28 -0.53
CA LEU A 34 8.30 9.61 -0.89
C LEU A 34 7.12 10.59 -0.88
N ILE A 35 7.01 11.42 0.15
CA ILE A 35 5.93 12.42 0.26
C ILE A 35 5.99 13.41 -0.92
N ALA A 36 7.19 13.85 -1.31
CA ALA A 36 7.38 14.73 -2.46
C ALA A 36 6.90 14.07 -3.76
N ALA A 37 7.30 12.82 -4.00
CA ALA A 37 6.86 12.06 -5.17
C ALA A 37 5.33 11.88 -5.24
N LEU A 38 4.69 11.62 -4.09
CA LEU A 38 3.23 11.54 -3.98
C LEU A 38 2.56 12.89 -4.26
N SER A 39 3.02 13.96 -3.61
CA SER A 39 2.42 15.31 -3.72
C SER A 39 2.49 15.92 -5.13
N THR A 40 3.44 15.47 -5.93
CA THR A 40 3.66 15.95 -7.31
C THR A 40 3.00 15.07 -8.37
N GLY A 41 2.28 14.02 -7.94
CA GLY A 41 1.69 13.04 -8.86
C GLY A 41 2.72 12.16 -9.59
N GLY A 42 3.99 12.16 -9.14
CA GLY A 42 5.07 11.38 -9.72
C GLY A 42 5.12 9.92 -9.26
N ALA A 43 4.24 9.52 -8.35
CA ALA A 43 4.15 8.18 -7.81
C ALA A 43 2.79 7.54 -8.11
N TYR A 44 2.84 6.26 -8.48
CA TYR A 44 1.68 5.38 -8.58
C TYR A 44 1.80 4.32 -7.49
N ALA A 45 0.73 4.12 -6.72
CA ALA A 45 0.71 3.16 -5.63
C ALA A 45 -0.13 1.93 -5.98
N ASN A 46 0.40 0.76 -5.64
CA ASN A 46 -0.34 -0.49 -5.60
C ASN A 46 -0.34 -1.00 -4.16
N VAL A 47 -1.45 -1.61 -3.75
CA VAL A 47 -1.56 -2.32 -2.47
C VAL A 47 -1.70 -3.80 -2.76
N HIS A 48 -0.79 -4.61 -2.23
CA HIS A 48 -0.81 -6.07 -2.35
C HIS A 48 -1.03 -6.71 -0.97
N THR A 49 -1.87 -7.73 -0.91
CA THR A 49 -2.01 -8.56 0.29
C THR A 49 -0.95 -9.66 0.26
N ASN A 50 -0.35 -9.93 1.42
CA ASN A 50 0.58 -11.02 1.65
C ASN A 50 0.12 -11.77 2.91
N ASP A 51 -0.07 -13.08 2.83
CA ASP A 51 -0.44 -13.91 3.97
C ASP A 51 0.76 -14.33 4.84
N GLY A 52 1.98 -13.98 4.40
CA GLY A 52 3.23 -14.27 5.07
C GLY A 52 3.80 -15.66 4.79
N VAL A 53 3.19 -16.43 3.88
CA VAL A 53 3.63 -17.78 3.49
C VAL A 53 4.37 -17.70 2.16
N ALA A 54 5.50 -18.40 2.06
CA ALA A 54 6.25 -18.52 0.80
C ALA A 54 5.95 -19.87 0.11
N PRO A 55 5.99 -19.97 -1.23
CA PRO A 55 6.20 -18.87 -2.19
C PRO A 55 4.98 -17.94 -2.27
N THR A 56 5.05 -16.85 -3.02
CA THR A 56 3.87 -16.01 -3.27
C THR A 56 2.82 -16.75 -4.09
N ASN A 57 1.58 -16.27 -4.05
CA ASN A 57 0.43 -16.82 -4.78
C ASN A 57 0.00 -18.23 -4.32
N THR A 58 0.03 -18.48 -3.02
CA THR A 58 -0.35 -19.77 -2.41
C THR A 58 -1.82 -19.87 -2.05
N GLY A 59 -2.53 -18.75 -1.92
CA GLY A 59 -3.94 -18.74 -1.58
C GLY A 59 -4.57 -17.35 -1.47
N PRO A 60 -5.85 -17.26 -1.09
CA PRO A 60 -6.51 -15.97 -0.85
C PRO A 60 -5.77 -15.14 0.20
N GLY A 61 -5.54 -13.85 -0.08
CA GLY A 61 -4.75 -12.97 0.79
C GLY A 61 -3.25 -12.95 0.47
N ASP A 62 -2.78 -13.78 -0.46
CA ASP A 62 -1.40 -13.78 -0.96
C ASP A 62 -1.44 -13.68 -2.49
N PHE A 63 -1.64 -12.46 -3.00
CA PHE A 63 -1.77 -12.23 -4.43
C PHE A 63 -0.98 -10.97 -4.84
N PRO A 64 0.22 -11.11 -5.42
CA PRO A 64 1.02 -9.97 -5.87
C PRO A 64 0.41 -9.25 -7.08
N GLY A 65 -0.58 -9.85 -7.76
CA GLY A 65 -1.39 -9.19 -8.78
C GLY A 65 -2.65 -8.52 -8.22
N GLY A 66 -2.86 -8.56 -6.89
CA GLY A 66 -4.03 -8.00 -6.23
C GLY A 66 -4.02 -6.49 -6.38
N GLU A 67 -5.09 -5.96 -6.94
CA GLU A 67 -5.14 -4.62 -7.46
C GLU A 67 -6.18 -3.78 -6.72
N ILE A 68 -5.69 -2.88 -5.86
CA ILE A 68 -6.47 -1.73 -5.41
C ILE A 68 -5.98 -0.54 -6.24
N ARG A 69 -6.77 -0.12 -7.22
CA ARG A 69 -6.49 1.06 -8.05
C ARG A 69 -7.20 2.27 -7.49
N GLY A 70 -6.43 3.31 -7.21
CA GLY A 70 -6.94 4.61 -6.81
C GLY A 70 -5.89 5.69 -7.02
N GLN A 71 -6.36 6.91 -7.28
CA GLN A 71 -5.49 8.07 -7.20
C GLN A 71 -5.28 8.40 -5.72
N ILE A 72 -4.04 8.60 -5.31
CA ILE A 72 -3.74 9.08 -3.96
C ILE A 72 -4.14 10.56 -3.91
N ASP A 73 -5.00 10.88 -2.96
CA ASP A 73 -5.33 12.26 -2.61
C ASP A 73 -4.95 12.50 -1.16
N VAL A 74 -4.70 13.77 -0.81
CA VAL A 74 -4.46 14.17 0.57
C VAL A 74 -5.78 14.01 1.33
N ALA A 75 -5.80 13.11 2.31
CA ALA A 75 -6.94 12.98 3.21
C ALA A 75 -7.03 14.21 4.13
N GLY A 76 -7.98 15.11 3.85
CA GLY A 76 -8.21 16.34 4.62
C GLY A 76 -8.97 17.37 3.78
N PRO A 77 -9.44 18.49 4.36
CA PRO A 77 -9.99 19.56 3.56
C PRO A 77 -8.95 20.03 2.55
N THR A 78 -9.31 20.01 1.27
CA THR A 78 -8.58 20.72 0.21
C THR A 78 -8.52 22.20 0.62
N PRO A 79 -7.36 22.88 0.51
CA PRO A 79 -7.27 24.30 0.83
C PRO A 79 -8.24 25.16 0.03
#